data_AF-A0A8K0LVE5-F1
#
_entry.id   AF-A0A8K0LVE5-F1
#
_cell.length_a   1.000
_cell.length_b   1.000
_cell.length_c   1.000
_cell.angle_alpha   90.00
_cell.angle_beta   90.00
_cell.angle_gamma   90.00
#
_symmetry.space_group_name_H-M   'P 1'
#
loop_
_entity.id
_entity.type
_entity.pdbx_description
1 polymer ?
#
loop_
_entity_poly.entity_id
_entity_poly.type
_entity_poly.pdbx_seq_one_letter_code
_entity_poly.pdbx_strand_id
1 'polypeptide(L)'
;MSTNVPSQCAAPSAEGFGGQLLVPNEDGRWADVFKSLEAHGVAVLGGRDGNVEIAGCLTRGSNSYYTVRAGFGRHSIVSIQIVLANGSIIKANKDSHSDPKALKGRSGNFGIVTRFDRAAFPAGNVWGGICTTELSQAEAITNTMVNFTDNYDKNPEAA
;
A
#
# COMPACT_ATOMS: atom_id res chain seq x y z
N MET A 1 -29.85 -5.77 14.29
CA MET A 1 -29.01 -5.59 15.48
C MET A 1 -28.12 -4.39 15.22
N SER A 2 -28.20 -3.37 16.07
CA SER A 2 -27.47 -2.12 15.93
C SER A 2 -26.00 -2.33 16.31
N THR A 3 -25.08 -2.10 15.38
CA THR A 3 -23.66 -2.00 15.68
C THR A 3 -23.19 -0.60 15.30
N ASN A 4 -23.08 0.25 16.32
CA ASN A 4 -22.31 1.49 16.28
C ASN A 4 -20.90 1.17 15.78
N VAL A 5 -20.50 1.73 14.63
CA VAL A 5 -19.10 1.76 14.20
C VAL A 5 -18.67 3.23 14.09
N PRO A 6 -17.54 3.63 14.70
CA PRO A 6 -17.12 5.03 14.77
C PRO A 6 -16.76 5.58 13.39
N SER A 7 -16.89 6.90 13.24
CA SER A 7 -16.65 7.70 12.03
C SER A 7 -15.20 7.76 11.53
N GLN A 8 -14.56 6.63 11.25
CA GLN A 8 -13.18 6.57 10.74
C GLN A 8 -13.11 6.04 9.30
N CYS A 9 -13.77 6.74 8.36
CA CYS A 9 -13.42 6.69 6.94
C CYS A 9 -12.24 7.64 6.62
N ALA A 10 -11.29 7.79 7.54
CA ALA A 10 -10.03 8.44 7.29
C ALA A 10 -8.97 7.34 7.19
N ALA A 11 -8.27 7.26 6.06
CA ALA A 11 -7.08 6.41 5.95
C ALA A 11 -6.17 6.74 7.14
N PRO A 12 -5.85 5.78 8.02
CA PRO A 12 -5.06 6.07 9.20
C PRO A 12 -3.74 6.71 8.75
N SER A 13 -3.40 7.84 9.35
CA SER A 13 -2.05 8.38 9.26
C SER A 13 -1.08 7.30 9.75
N ALA A 14 0.18 7.36 9.32
CA ALA A 14 1.22 6.40 9.73
C ALA A 14 1.40 6.25 11.26
N GLU A 15 0.72 7.10 12.04
CA GLU A 15 0.65 7.13 13.51
C GLU A 15 -0.31 6.07 14.09
N GLY A 16 -1.16 5.41 13.28
CA GLY A 16 -2.11 4.38 13.73
C GLY A 16 -1.62 2.93 13.70
N PHE A 17 -0.38 2.68 13.26
CA PHE A 17 0.17 1.33 13.15
C PHE A 17 1.10 1.04 14.33
N GLY A 18 0.64 0.20 15.26
CA GLY A 18 1.43 -0.26 16.40
C GLY A 18 2.68 -1.01 15.93
N GLY A 19 3.84 -0.37 16.12
CA GLY A 19 5.16 -0.93 15.82
C GLY A 19 5.72 -0.48 14.47
N GLN A 20 6.70 0.43 14.48
CA GLN A 20 7.42 0.85 13.28
C GLN A 20 8.52 -0.17 12.93
N LEU A 21 8.17 -1.27 12.24
CA LEU A 21 9.18 -2.13 11.61
C LEU A 21 9.63 -1.48 10.30
N LEU A 22 10.82 -0.87 10.33
CA LEU A 22 11.46 -0.31 9.14
C LEU A 22 11.99 -1.45 8.27
N VAL A 23 11.32 -1.71 7.16
CA VAL A 23 11.75 -2.71 6.17
C VAL A 23 12.62 -2.04 5.13
N PRO A 24 13.96 -2.20 5.16
CA PRO A 24 14.82 -1.69 4.11
C PRO A 24 14.55 -2.46 2.80
N ASN A 25 14.64 -1.78 1.64
CA ASN A 25 14.42 -2.43 0.33
C ASN A 25 15.65 -3.19 -0.15
N GLU A 26 16.28 -3.97 0.72
CA GLU A 26 17.46 -4.76 0.31
C GLU A 26 17.07 -5.78 -0.76
N ASP A 27 15.79 -6.14 -0.80
CA ASP A 27 15.19 -7.00 -1.81
C ASP A 27 14.51 -6.17 -2.91
N GLY A 28 14.89 -6.39 -4.18
CA GLY A 28 14.39 -5.61 -5.31
C GLY A 28 12.93 -5.89 -5.72
N ARG A 29 12.32 -6.93 -5.15
CA ARG A 29 11.00 -7.47 -5.56
C ARG A 29 10.07 -7.62 -4.37
N TRP A 30 8.76 -7.50 -4.61
CA TRP A 30 7.75 -7.64 -3.57
C TRP A 30 7.68 -9.03 -2.95
N ALA A 31 7.94 -10.08 -3.74
CA ALA A 31 7.92 -11.46 -3.26
C ALA A 31 8.88 -11.68 -2.08
N ASP A 32 10.10 -11.16 -2.21
CA ASP A 32 11.15 -11.30 -1.21
C ASP A 32 10.80 -10.54 0.08
N VAL A 33 10.28 -9.30 -0.07
CA VAL A 33 9.80 -8.51 1.07
C VAL A 33 8.70 -9.23 1.81
N PHE A 34 7.67 -9.74 1.14
CA PHE A 34 6.58 -10.44 1.82
C PHE A 34 7.05 -11.73 2.48
N LYS A 35 7.95 -12.49 1.83
CA LYS A 35 8.56 -13.69 2.41
C LYS A 35 9.36 -13.38 3.68
N SER A 36 10.10 -12.27 3.71
CA SER A 36 10.85 -11.85 4.91
C SER A 36 9.91 -11.49 6.07
N LEU A 37 8.75 -10.90 5.78
CA LEU A 37 7.80 -10.42 6.79
C LEU A 37 6.86 -11.50 7.33
N GLU A 38 6.68 -12.60 6.59
CA GLU A 38 5.83 -13.72 6.98
C GLU A 38 6.22 -14.28 8.35
N ALA A 39 7.52 -14.44 8.61
CA ALA A 39 8.05 -14.92 9.89
C ALA A 39 7.73 -13.98 11.08
N HIS A 40 7.39 -12.73 10.79
CA HIS A 40 7.07 -11.71 11.79
C HIS A 40 5.56 -11.49 11.94
N GLY A 41 4.71 -12.17 11.16
CA GLY A 41 3.25 -12.01 11.23
C GLY A 41 2.76 -10.60 10.87
N VAL A 42 3.53 -9.88 10.06
CA VAL A 42 3.21 -8.51 9.64
C VAL A 42 3.19 -8.41 8.11
N ALA A 43 2.47 -7.42 7.61
CA ALA A 43 2.51 -7.05 6.21
C ALA A 43 2.73 -5.55 6.06
N VAL A 44 2.96 -5.16 4.80
CA VAL A 44 3.23 -3.81 4.37
C VAL A 44 2.41 -3.55 3.12
N LEU A 45 2.03 -2.29 2.86
CA LEU A 45 1.29 -1.95 1.66
C LEU A 45 2.22 -1.97 0.44
N GLY A 46 2.22 -3.09 -0.28
CA GLY A 46 3.06 -3.35 -1.45
C GLY A 46 2.27 -3.73 -2.70
N GLY A 47 2.97 -4.11 -3.77
CA GLY A 47 2.36 -4.55 -5.02
C GLY A 47 1.70 -5.92 -4.88
N ARG A 48 0.60 -6.14 -5.61
CA ARG A 48 -0.11 -7.45 -5.64
C ARG A 48 0.66 -8.55 -6.36
N ASP A 49 1.53 -8.18 -7.31
CA ASP A 49 2.41 -9.11 -8.01
C ASP A 49 3.81 -9.06 -7.39
N GLY A 50 4.27 -10.22 -6.92
CA GLY A 50 5.56 -10.40 -6.28
C GLY A 50 6.76 -10.01 -7.17
N ASN A 51 6.61 -10.09 -8.49
CA ASN A 51 7.67 -9.76 -9.45
C ASN A 51 7.77 -8.27 -9.75
N VAL A 52 6.85 -7.43 -9.28
CA VAL A 52 6.89 -5.99 -9.52
C VAL A 52 8.02 -5.33 -8.72
N GLU A 53 8.70 -4.37 -9.34
CA GLU A 53 9.75 -3.59 -8.69
C GLU A 53 9.20 -2.64 -7.63
N ILE A 54 9.85 -2.60 -6.48
CA ILE A 54 9.38 -1.83 -5.32
C ILE A 54 9.39 -0.32 -5.59
N ALA A 55 10.51 0.21 -6.09
CA ALA A 55 10.71 1.66 -6.18
C ALA A 55 9.75 2.36 -7.13
N GLY A 56 9.58 1.82 -8.34
CA GLY A 56 8.62 2.34 -9.32
C GLY A 56 7.17 2.18 -8.84
N CYS A 57 6.85 1.04 -8.23
CA CYS A 57 5.51 0.77 -7.73
C CYS A 57 5.10 1.71 -6.59
N LEU A 58 5.96 1.87 -5.58
CA LEU A 58 5.69 2.71 -4.40
C LEU A 58 5.55 4.18 -4.75
N THR A 59 6.46 4.70 -5.59
CA THR A 59 6.48 6.13 -5.94
C THR A 59 5.28 6.53 -6.80
N ARG A 60 4.64 5.60 -7.51
CA ARG A 60 3.47 5.87 -8.36
C ARG A 60 2.14 5.72 -7.62
N GLY A 61 2.10 4.99 -6.50
CA GLY A 61 0.87 4.74 -5.75
C GLY A 61 0.41 3.28 -5.85
N SER A 62 1.30 2.37 -5.50
CA SER A 62 1.08 0.91 -5.49
C SER A 62 -0.27 0.47 -4.90
N ASN A 63 -0.92 -0.44 -5.62
CA ASN A 63 -2.09 -1.18 -5.16
C ASN A 63 -1.67 -2.45 -4.43
N SER A 64 -2.25 -2.65 -3.25
CA SER A 64 -2.11 -3.81 -2.38
C SER A 64 -3.47 -4.51 -2.25
N TYR A 65 -3.47 -5.76 -1.77
CA TYR A 65 -4.68 -6.44 -1.34
C TYR A 65 -5.38 -5.71 -0.17
N TYR A 66 -4.63 -4.90 0.59
CA TYR A 66 -5.15 -4.10 1.70
C TYR A 66 -5.49 -2.66 1.31
N THR A 67 -5.55 -2.32 0.01
CA THR A 67 -5.68 -0.92 -0.40
C THR A 67 -7.02 -0.29 0.00
N VAL A 68 -8.11 -1.04 0.05
CA VAL A 68 -9.40 -0.48 0.45
C VAL A 68 -9.39 -0.19 1.97
N ARG A 69 -8.82 -1.07 2.79
CA ARG A 69 -8.68 -0.85 4.25
C ARG A 69 -7.62 0.19 4.66
N ALA A 70 -6.45 0.18 4.03
CA ALA A 70 -5.26 0.89 4.51
C ALA A 70 -4.69 1.90 3.51
N GLY A 71 -5.34 2.07 2.36
CA GLY A 71 -4.94 3.01 1.31
C GLY A 71 -3.80 2.51 0.42
N PHE A 72 -3.32 3.39 -0.45
CA PHE A 72 -2.22 3.07 -1.37
C PHE A 72 -0.87 2.98 -0.65
N GLY A 73 0.05 2.15 -1.16
CA GLY A 73 1.34 1.91 -0.48
C GLY A 73 2.21 3.14 -0.26
N ARG A 74 2.08 4.17 -1.10
CA ARG A 74 2.65 5.51 -0.87
C ARG A 74 2.29 6.12 0.49
N HIS A 75 1.12 5.84 1.05
CA HIS A 75 0.67 6.38 2.33
C HIS A 75 1.42 5.74 3.51
N SER A 76 1.87 4.48 3.37
CA SER A 76 2.66 3.78 4.39
C SER A 76 4.12 4.24 4.50
N ILE A 77 4.61 5.09 3.58
CA ILE A 77 5.98 5.57 3.59
C ILE A 77 6.16 6.63 4.69
N VAL A 78 7.03 6.31 5.64
CA VAL A 78 7.42 7.17 6.76
C VAL A 78 8.63 8.03 6.41
N SER A 79 9.63 7.46 5.75
CA SER A 79 10.82 8.19 5.31
C SER A 79 11.40 7.62 4.01
N ILE A 80 12.13 8.45 3.28
CA ILE A 80 12.79 8.11 2.02
C ILE A 80 14.22 8.63 2.06
N GLN A 81 15.18 7.80 1.65
CA GLN A 81 16.54 8.25 1.37
C GLN A 81 16.70 8.50 -0.13
N ILE A 82 17.25 9.66 -0.49
CA ILE A 82 17.34 10.14 -1.87
C ILE A 82 18.75 10.65 -2.12
N VAL A 83 19.32 10.25 -3.26
CA VAL A 83 20.52 10.85 -3.83
C VAL A 83 20.09 11.95 -4.79
N LEU A 84 20.45 13.19 -4.48
CA LEU A 84 20.18 14.35 -5.32
C LEU A 84 21.17 14.45 -6.49
N ALA A 85 20.86 15.28 -7.49
CA ALA A 85 21.71 15.46 -8.68
C ALA A 85 23.12 15.99 -8.36
N ASN A 86 23.30 16.67 -7.23
CA ASN A 86 24.60 17.13 -6.75
C ASN A 86 25.39 16.04 -5.99
N GLY A 87 24.91 14.81 -5.95
CA GLY A 87 25.52 13.68 -5.24
C GLY A 87 25.27 13.64 -3.73
N SER A 88 24.60 14.65 -3.17
CA SER A 88 24.26 14.64 -1.73
C SER A 88 23.14 13.65 -1.42
N ILE A 89 23.23 13.01 -0.25
CA ILE A 89 22.23 12.08 0.25
C ILE A 89 21.36 12.82 1.28
N ILE A 90 20.06 12.88 1.03
CA ILE A 90 19.09 13.45 1.97
C ILE A 90 18.13 12.38 2.48
N LYS A 91 17.67 12.55 3.71
CA LYS A 91 16.56 11.79 4.29
C LYS A 91 15.33 12.69 4.36
N ALA A 92 14.33 12.38 3.56
CA ALA A 92 13.04 13.07 3.58
C ALA A 92 12.09 12.34 4.54
N ASN A 93 11.51 13.06 5.49
CA ASN A 93 10.44 12.59 6.38
C ASN A 93 9.47 13.76 6.68
N LYS A 94 8.57 13.59 7.65
CA LYS A 94 7.60 14.63 8.03
C LYS A 94 8.27 15.88 8.64
N ASP A 95 9.38 15.71 9.33
CA ASP A 95 10.02 16.74 10.17
C ASP A 95 11.27 17.35 9.51
N SER A 96 11.93 16.64 8.59
CA SER A 96 13.10 17.08 7.84
C SER A 96 12.88 16.96 6.33
N HIS A 97 13.12 18.06 5.60
CA HIS A 97 12.81 18.20 4.18
C HIS A 97 11.33 17.94 3.88
N SER A 98 10.49 18.85 4.36
CA SER A 98 9.03 18.81 4.29
C SER A 98 8.53 18.80 2.83
N ASP A 99 8.55 17.65 2.19
CA ASP A 99 7.32 16.97 1.79
C ASP A 99 7.66 15.67 1.02
N PRO A 100 7.76 14.51 1.68
CA PRO A 100 7.85 13.23 0.97
C PRO A 100 6.63 12.98 0.07
N LYS A 101 5.52 13.74 0.19
CA LYS A 101 4.39 13.65 -0.76
C LYS A 101 4.77 14.14 -2.15
N ALA A 102 5.76 15.03 -2.30
CA ALA A 102 6.23 15.46 -3.61
C ALA A 102 6.77 14.28 -4.42
N LEU A 103 7.36 13.27 -3.77
CA LEU A 103 7.82 12.03 -4.41
C LEU A 103 6.72 10.98 -4.57
N LYS A 104 5.71 11.00 -3.69
CA LYS A 104 4.51 10.16 -3.75
C LYS A 104 3.64 10.64 -4.92
N GLY A 105 3.97 10.19 -6.13
CA GLY A 105 3.23 10.45 -7.38
C GLY A 105 4.12 10.93 -8.53
N ARG A 106 5.43 11.15 -8.32
CA ARG A 106 6.30 11.84 -9.29
C ARG A 106 7.52 11.05 -9.75
N SER A 107 7.50 9.72 -9.62
CA SER A 107 8.38 8.75 -10.30
C SER A 107 9.81 9.23 -10.63
N GLY A 108 10.63 9.53 -9.61
CA GLY A 108 12.07 9.81 -9.81
C GLY A 108 12.45 11.25 -10.18
N ASN A 109 11.49 12.18 -10.26
CA ASN A 109 11.76 13.57 -10.68
C ASN A 109 12.62 14.42 -9.72
N PHE A 110 12.99 13.90 -8.55
CA PHE A 110 13.73 14.66 -7.52
C PHE A 110 15.07 14.00 -7.14
N GLY A 111 15.41 12.85 -7.74
CA GLY A 111 16.61 12.10 -7.41
C GLY A 111 16.39 10.58 -7.40
N ILE A 112 17.47 9.85 -7.11
CA ILE A 112 17.47 8.39 -7.04
C ILE A 112 17.10 7.98 -5.62
N VAL A 113 16.01 7.21 -5.48
CA VAL A 113 15.62 6.68 -4.18
C VAL A 113 16.40 5.40 -3.88
N THR A 114 17.14 5.39 -2.78
CA THR A 114 17.94 4.24 -2.33
C THR A 114 17.28 3.46 -1.22
N ARG A 115 16.37 4.09 -0.45
CA ARG A 115 15.70 3.44 0.69
C ARG A 115 14.29 4.00 0.91
N PHE A 116 13.37 3.10 1.25
CA PHE A 116 12.02 3.40 1.73
C PHE A 116 11.92 2.85 3.15
N ASP A 117 11.56 3.72 4.08
CA ASP A 117 11.17 3.36 5.45
C ASP A 117 9.64 3.36 5.50
N ARG A 118 9.02 2.24 5.88
CA ARG A 118 7.56 2.07 5.87
C ARG A 118 7.02 1.53 7.18
N ALA A 119 5.76 1.82 7.44
CA ALA A 119 5.00 1.21 8.52
C ALA A 119 4.52 -0.18 8.09
N ALA A 120 4.82 -1.20 8.90
CA ALA A 120 4.22 -2.52 8.83
C ALA A 120 2.99 -2.57 9.73
N PHE A 121 2.10 -3.52 9.48
CA PHE A 121 0.90 -3.75 10.28
C PHE A 121 0.68 -5.25 10.49
N PRO A 122 0.05 -5.67 11.60
CA PRO A 122 -0.29 -7.07 11.82
C PRO A 122 -1.15 -7.61 10.68
N ALA A 123 -0.75 -8.74 10.12
CA ALA A 123 -1.46 -9.39 9.03
C ALA A 123 -1.63 -10.89 9.32
N GLY A 124 -2.84 -11.39 9.09
CA GLY A 124 -3.18 -12.79 9.22
C GLY A 124 -3.57 -13.41 7.88
N ASN A 125 -4.13 -14.62 7.94
CA ASN A 125 -4.61 -15.33 6.76
C ASN A 125 -5.70 -14.53 6.04
N VAL A 126 -5.62 -14.48 4.72
CA VAL A 126 -6.62 -13.83 3.85
C VAL A 126 -7.37 -14.90 3.06
N TRP A 127 -8.68 -14.68 2.87
CA TRP A 127 -9.46 -15.51 1.96
C TRP A 127 -9.24 -15.05 0.52
N GLY A 128 -8.97 -15.98 -0.39
CA GLY A 128 -8.68 -15.69 -1.79
C GLY A 128 -9.20 -16.78 -2.72
N GLY A 129 -9.48 -16.40 -3.97
CA GLY A 129 -9.98 -17.29 -5.00
C GLY A 129 -10.03 -16.63 -6.36
N ILE A 130 -10.22 -17.44 -7.40
CA ILE A 130 -10.44 -16.99 -8.77
C ILE A 130 -11.90 -17.30 -9.13
N CYS A 131 -12.63 -16.30 -9.61
CA CYS A 131 -13.97 -16.48 -10.16
C CYS A 131 -13.91 -16.25 -11.67
N THR A 132 -14.36 -17.24 -12.45
CA THR A 132 -14.43 -17.16 -13.91
C THR A 132 -15.86 -17.32 -14.36
N THR A 133 -16.25 -16.59 -15.38
CA THR A 133 -17.62 -16.55 -15.91
C THR A 133 -17.62 -16.54 -17.43
N GLU A 134 -18.73 -16.96 -18.03
CA GLU A 134 -18.92 -16.92 -19.48
C GLU A 134 -19.13 -15.48 -19.98
N LEU A 135 -18.67 -15.18 -21.20
CA LEU A 135 -18.84 -13.85 -21.79
C LEU A 135 -20.32 -13.49 -22.00
N SER A 136 -21.20 -14.48 -22.15
CA SER A 136 -22.65 -14.30 -22.24
C SER A 136 -23.26 -13.65 -20.99
N GLN A 137 -22.57 -13.69 -19.85
CA GLN A 137 -23.00 -13.10 -18.58
C GLN A 137 -22.43 -11.69 -18.34
N ALA A 138 -21.72 -11.10 -19.30
CA ALA A 138 -20.99 -9.84 -19.14
C ALA A 138 -21.87 -8.69 -18.61
N GLU A 139 -23.11 -8.55 -19.09
CA GLU A 139 -24.02 -7.51 -18.64
C GLU A 139 -24.44 -7.71 -17.18
N ALA A 140 -24.81 -8.93 -16.81
CA ALA A 140 -25.19 -9.27 -15.44
C ALA A 140 -24.05 -9.03 -14.45
N ILE A 141 -22.81 -9.39 -14.83
CA ILE A 141 -21.62 -9.17 -14.02
C ILE A 141 -21.30 -7.69 -13.90
N THR A 142 -21.39 -6.94 -15.00
CA THR A 142 -21.15 -5.49 -15.00
C THR A 142 -22.13 -4.78 -14.07
N ASN A 143 -23.43 -5.08 -14.19
CA ASN A 143 -24.45 -4.53 -13.31
C ASN A 143 -24.21 -4.91 -11.84
N THR A 144 -23.78 -6.15 -11.57
CA THR A 144 -23.44 -6.61 -10.23
C THR A 144 -22.23 -5.85 -9.66
N MET A 145 -21.18 -5.65 -10.46
CA MET A 145 -19.97 -4.92 -10.05
C MET A 145 -20.27 -3.44 -9.78
N VAL A 146 -21.10 -2.80 -10.60
CA VAL A 146 -21.56 -1.42 -10.37
C VAL A 146 -22.37 -1.35 -9.08
N ASN A 147 -23.37 -2.20 -8.91
CA ASN A 147 -24.18 -2.25 -7.69
C ASN A 147 -23.33 -2.49 -6.44
N PHE A 148 -22.35 -3.39 -6.52
CA PHE A 148 -21.43 -3.67 -5.42
C PHE A 148 -20.58 -2.43 -5.08
N THR A 149 -20.05 -1.74 -6.10
CA THR A 149 -19.23 -0.54 -5.91
C THR A 149 -20.05 0.62 -5.34
N ASP A 150 -21.28 0.82 -5.80
CA ASP A 150 -22.17 1.88 -5.30
C ASP A 150 -22.64 1.65 -3.86
N ASN A 151 -22.52 0.41 -3.37
CA ASN A 151 -22.96 -0.02 -2.04
C ASN A 151 -21.80 -0.62 -1.22
N TYR A 152 -20.56 -0.23 -1.53
CA TYR A 152 -19.37 -0.79 -0.86
C TYR A 152 -19.35 -0.47 0.64
N ASP A 153 -19.94 0.65 1.05
CA ASP A 153 -20.12 1.09 2.44
C ASP A 153 -20.94 0.09 3.26
N LYS A 154 -21.81 -0.69 2.60
CA LYS A 154 -22.61 -1.74 3.24
C LYS A 154 -21.83 -3.04 3.46
N ASN A 155 -20.61 -3.16 2.93
CA ASN A 155 -19.76 -4.35 3.01
C ASN A 155 -18.36 -3.99 3.56
N PRO A 156 -18.24 -3.65 4.85
CA PRO A 156 -16.98 -3.23 5.45
C PRO A 156 -15.88 -4.31 5.42
N GLU A 157 -16.27 -5.59 5.33
CA GLU A 157 -15.36 -6.73 5.20
C GLU A 157 -14.94 -7.03 3.75
N ALA A 158 -15.55 -6.36 2.77
CA ALA A 158 -15.15 -6.47 1.37
C ALA A 158 -14.04 -5.46 1.00
N ALA A 159 -13.41 -4.86 2.01
CA ALA A 159 -12.34 -3.87 1.97
C ALA A 159 -11.01 -4.38 2.56
#